data_AF-A0A0R3KEU2-F1
#
_entry.id   AF-A0A0R3KEU2-F1
#
_cell.length_a   1.000
_cell.length_b   1.000
_cell.length_c   1.000
_cell.angle_alpha   90.00
_cell.angle_beta   90.00
_cell.angle_gamma   90.00
#
_symmetry.space_group_name_H-M   'P 1'
#
loop_
_entity.id
_entity.type
_entity.pdbx_description
1 polymer ?
#
loop_
_entity_poly.entity_id
_entity_poly.type
_entity_poly.pdbx_seq_one_letter_code
_entity_poly.pdbx_strand_id
1 'polypeptide(L)'
;MPRGIIGAIVARGDLGRRSSRTRYSRPIMRKAVVITLMSVFAALAVQTSSHAAPAFDGLWATSKKDCRDKDGPDSKTFIDLENVIKGKPAPLVDQYENHCRVDRKTPAGDGLVLSTTCFEFWDDYNKGANGRKVTIKLSPGPNDTLKIDGKPYLLCKRKGDLPKNR
;
A
#
# COMPACT_ATOMS: atom_id res chain seq x y z
N MET A 1 -31.56 -44.73 3.20
CA MET A 1 -33.03 -44.94 3.21
C MET A 1 -33.69 -43.59 3.47
N PRO A 2 -34.86 -43.23 2.91
CA PRO A 2 -35.49 -43.51 1.59
C PRO A 2 -35.22 -42.35 0.60
N ARG A 3 -35.13 -42.52 -0.74
CA ARG A 3 -36.12 -42.90 -1.77
C ARG A 3 -37.13 -41.80 -2.15
N GLY A 4 -37.13 -41.44 -3.44
CA GLY A 4 -38.28 -40.85 -4.13
C GLY A 4 -37.88 -39.97 -5.33
N ILE A 5 -38.16 -40.17 -6.63
CA ILE A 5 -38.57 -41.28 -7.52
C ILE A 5 -39.15 -40.57 -8.78
N ILE A 6 -38.70 -40.99 -9.98
CA ILE A 6 -39.42 -40.98 -11.28
C ILE A 6 -39.67 -39.61 -11.94
N GLY A 7 -39.52 -39.43 -13.27
CA GLY A 7 -39.37 -40.41 -14.34
C GLY A 7 -39.04 -39.77 -15.68
N ALA A 8 -38.49 -40.62 -16.54
CA ALA A 8 -38.24 -40.38 -17.94
C ALA A 8 -39.53 -40.55 -18.76
N ILE A 9 -39.68 -39.79 -19.85
CA ILE A 9 -40.36 -40.26 -21.07
C ILE A 9 -39.57 -39.80 -22.29
N VAL A 10 -39.50 -40.73 -23.23
CA VAL A 10 -38.68 -40.87 -24.44
C VAL A 10 -39.51 -40.53 -25.69
N ALA A 11 -38.79 -40.30 -26.80
CA ALA A 11 -39.22 -40.45 -28.20
C ALA A 11 -40.14 -39.36 -28.78
N ARG A 12 -40.15 -39.05 -30.09
CA ARG A 12 -39.45 -39.42 -31.34
C ARG A 12 -40.08 -38.51 -32.42
N GLY A 13 -39.48 -38.43 -33.61
CA GLY A 13 -40.19 -38.02 -34.84
C GLY A 13 -39.90 -36.57 -35.24
N ASP A 14 -38.96 -36.22 -36.11
CA ASP A 14 -38.62 -36.67 -37.48
C ASP A 14 -39.31 -35.85 -38.59
N LEU A 15 -38.48 -35.50 -39.59
CA LEU A 15 -38.74 -35.05 -40.96
C LEU A 15 -39.58 -33.78 -41.26
N GLY A 16 -38.95 -32.82 -41.94
CA GLY A 16 -39.67 -31.70 -42.58
C GLY A 16 -38.83 -30.72 -43.40
N ARG A 17 -38.36 -31.16 -44.57
CA ARG A 17 -37.61 -30.42 -45.61
C ARG A 17 -38.50 -29.46 -46.43
N ARG A 18 -38.06 -28.20 -46.68
CA ARG A 18 -38.14 -27.41 -47.95
C ARG A 18 -37.88 -25.91 -47.67
N SER A 19 -36.88 -25.26 -48.27
CA SER A 19 -36.74 -24.79 -49.66
C SER A 19 -37.43 -23.44 -49.93
N SER A 20 -36.59 -22.38 -49.96
CA SER A 20 -36.46 -21.36 -51.02
C SER A 20 -37.53 -20.28 -51.24
N ARG A 21 -37.01 -19.14 -51.77
CA ARG A 21 -37.65 -18.07 -52.56
C ARG A 21 -38.19 -16.88 -51.77
N THR A 22 -37.43 -15.77 -51.71
CA THR A 22 -37.25 -14.66 -52.68
C THR A 22 -38.31 -13.55 -52.56
N ARG A 23 -37.75 -12.34 -52.41
CA ARG A 23 -38.06 -11.10 -53.14
C ARG A 23 -39.23 -10.20 -52.70
N TYR A 24 -38.83 -8.91 -52.63
CA TYR A 24 -39.53 -7.67 -52.98
C TYR A 24 -40.18 -6.81 -51.88
N SER A 25 -39.48 -5.68 -51.64
CA SER A 25 -39.93 -4.28 -51.63
C SER A 25 -41.25 -3.86 -50.97
N ARG A 26 -41.09 -3.13 -49.84
CA ARG A 26 -41.63 -1.81 -49.39
C ARG A 26 -42.92 -1.25 -50.03
N PRO A 27 -43.66 -0.30 -49.39
CA PRO A 27 -43.56 0.28 -48.03
C PRO A 27 -44.93 0.34 -47.30
N ILE A 28 -44.99 0.86 -46.08
CA ILE A 28 -45.98 1.87 -45.59
C ILE A 28 -45.80 2.05 -44.07
N MET A 29 -45.55 3.30 -43.69
CA MET A 29 -45.45 3.83 -42.34
C MET A 29 -46.57 3.38 -41.40
N ARG A 30 -46.22 2.83 -40.23
CA ARG A 30 -46.89 3.16 -38.96
C ARG A 30 -45.85 3.22 -37.84
N LYS A 31 -45.89 4.34 -37.14
CA LYS A 31 -44.99 4.76 -36.06
C LYS A 31 -44.99 3.71 -34.94
N ALA A 32 -43.83 3.19 -34.61
CA ALA A 32 -43.52 2.72 -33.27
C ALA A 32 -42.11 3.22 -32.97
N VAL A 33 -42.07 4.32 -32.22
CA VAL A 33 -40.88 4.85 -31.59
C VAL A 33 -40.46 3.80 -30.55
N VAL A 34 -39.39 3.07 -30.82
CA VAL A 34 -38.62 2.39 -29.78
C VAL A 34 -37.21 2.91 -29.92
N ILE A 35 -36.94 3.98 -29.18
CA ILE A 35 -35.60 4.51 -28.96
C ILE A 35 -34.88 3.47 -28.09
N THR A 36 -34.20 2.50 -28.71
CA THR A 36 -33.16 1.75 -28.00
C THR A 36 -31.95 2.66 -27.86
N LEU A 37 -31.89 3.36 -26.72
CA LEU A 37 -30.68 3.97 -26.20
C LEU A 37 -29.59 2.88 -26.09
N MET A 38 -28.70 2.82 -27.08
CA MET A 38 -27.40 2.19 -26.90
C MET A 38 -26.61 3.11 -25.96
N SER A 39 -26.78 2.90 -24.66
CA SER A 39 -26.00 3.58 -23.63
C SER A 39 -24.55 3.18 -23.77
N VAL A 40 -23.74 4.13 -24.25
CA VAL A 40 -22.29 4.12 -24.23
C VAL A 40 -21.83 3.98 -22.78
N PHE A 41 -21.46 2.78 -22.36
CA PHE A 41 -20.66 2.60 -21.14
C PHE A 41 -19.19 2.66 -21.54
N ALA A 42 -18.69 3.88 -21.71
CA ALA A 42 -17.26 4.13 -21.65
C ALA A 42 -16.81 3.81 -20.23
N ALA A 43 -16.25 2.61 -20.03
CA ALA A 43 -15.59 2.24 -18.80
C ALA A 43 -14.34 3.12 -18.65
N LEU A 44 -14.49 4.27 -17.97
CA LEU A 44 -13.34 4.95 -17.39
C LEU A 44 -12.75 4.01 -16.36
N ALA A 45 -11.72 3.26 -16.77
CA ALA A 45 -10.79 2.66 -15.84
C ALA A 45 -10.19 3.81 -15.03
N VAL A 46 -10.72 4.02 -13.83
CA VAL A 46 -10.06 4.80 -12.79
C VAL A 46 -8.78 4.04 -12.51
N GLN A 47 -7.71 4.43 -13.21
CA GLN A 47 -6.36 4.07 -12.84
C GLN A 47 -6.11 4.77 -11.51
N THR A 48 -6.48 4.12 -10.41
CA THR A 48 -5.95 4.48 -9.10
C THR A 48 -4.46 4.24 -9.21
N SER A 49 -3.70 5.31 -9.46
CA SER A 49 -2.26 5.28 -9.30
C SER A 49 -1.99 4.89 -7.85
N SER A 50 -1.67 3.62 -7.64
CA SER A 50 -1.13 3.13 -6.39
C SER A 50 0.27 3.74 -6.25
N HIS A 51 0.34 5.02 -5.89
CA HIS A 51 1.54 5.56 -5.31
C HIS A 51 1.75 4.78 -4.02
N ALA A 52 2.67 3.83 -4.06
CA ALA A 52 3.19 3.21 -2.86
C ALA A 52 3.56 4.35 -1.91
N ALA A 53 2.97 4.36 -0.72
CA ALA A 53 3.26 5.38 0.27
C ALA A 53 4.79 5.52 0.40
N PRO A 54 5.32 6.74 0.55
CA PRO A 54 6.75 6.96 0.70
C PRO A 54 7.32 6.02 1.76
N ALA A 55 8.24 5.14 1.36
CA ALA A 55 8.87 4.22 2.29
C ALA A 55 9.82 5.02 3.18
N PHE A 56 9.37 5.34 4.39
CA PHE A 56 10.16 6.01 5.42
C PHE A 56 11.22 5.08 6.03
N ASP A 57 11.02 3.77 5.91
CA ASP A 57 11.92 2.77 6.45
C ASP A 57 13.28 2.76 5.74
N GLY A 58 14.35 2.79 6.53
CA GLY A 58 15.71 2.78 6.02
C GLY A 58 16.70 3.47 6.94
N LEU A 59 17.92 3.58 6.43
CA LEU A 59 19.02 4.30 7.06
C LEU A 59 19.21 5.63 6.34
N TRP A 60 19.13 6.71 7.10
CA TRP A 60 19.11 8.09 6.61
C TRP A 60 20.27 8.88 7.20
N ALA A 61 20.79 9.88 6.49
CA ALA A 61 21.81 10.79 7.03
C ALA A 61 21.75 12.18 6.42
N THR A 62 22.32 13.18 7.09
CA THR A 62 22.33 14.57 6.63
C THR A 62 23.27 14.84 5.45
N SER A 63 24.24 13.95 5.19
CA SER A 63 25.18 14.11 4.07
C SER A 63 25.63 12.78 3.47
N LYS A 64 26.17 12.84 2.23
CA LYS A 64 26.79 11.68 1.57
C LYS A 64 28.03 11.19 2.31
N LYS A 65 28.74 12.08 3.02
CA LYS A 65 29.89 11.72 3.85
C LYS A 65 29.43 10.82 4.99
N ASP A 66 28.37 11.24 5.69
CA ASP A 66 27.79 10.51 6.81
C ASP A 66 27.29 9.13 6.38
N CYS A 67 26.71 8.97 5.19
CA CYS A 67 26.32 7.66 4.67
C CYS A 67 27.49 6.69 4.44
N ARG A 68 28.70 7.21 4.14
CA ARG A 68 29.90 6.40 3.87
C ARG A 68 30.72 6.09 5.11
N ASP A 69 30.48 6.82 6.20
CA ASP A 69 31.18 6.63 7.45
C ASP A 69 30.83 5.26 8.05
N LYS A 70 31.86 4.44 8.27
CA LYS A 70 31.76 3.10 8.83
C LYS A 70 31.77 3.10 10.37
N ASP A 71 32.37 4.12 10.98
CA ASP A 71 32.70 4.14 12.40
C ASP A 71 31.57 4.72 13.28
N GLY A 72 30.57 5.40 12.71
CA GLY A 72 29.57 6.09 13.52
C GLY A 72 28.11 5.91 13.08
N PRO A 73 27.23 5.28 13.89
CA PRO A 73 25.80 5.58 13.93
C PRO A 73 25.50 7.03 14.37
N ASP A 74 26.52 7.77 14.79
CA ASP A 74 26.52 9.14 15.33
C ASP A 74 25.71 10.14 14.50
N SER A 75 25.74 10.01 13.17
CA SER A 75 25.05 10.91 12.24
C SER A 75 23.87 10.29 11.51
N LYS A 76 23.66 8.97 11.64
CA LYS A 76 22.65 8.25 10.86
C LYS A 76 21.39 8.03 11.71
N THR A 77 20.25 8.21 11.06
CA THR A 77 18.95 7.89 11.65
C THR A 77 18.42 6.64 10.99
N PHE A 78 18.22 5.59 11.77
CA PHE A 78 17.56 4.37 11.32
C PHE A 78 16.08 4.45 11.65
N ILE A 79 15.24 4.18 10.67
CA ILE A 79 13.78 4.14 10.81
C ILE A 79 13.31 2.75 10.42
N ASP A 80 12.63 2.10 11.35
CA ASP A 80 11.91 0.86 11.10
C ASP A 80 10.54 0.91 11.76
N LEU A 81 9.56 1.40 10.98
CA LEU A 81 8.19 1.53 11.43
C LEU A 81 7.47 0.18 11.48
N GLU A 82 8.02 -0.88 10.92
CA GLU A 82 7.43 -2.23 10.94
C GLU A 82 8.26 -3.21 11.77
N ASN A 83 9.16 -2.70 12.61
CA ASN A 83 10.04 -3.52 13.43
C ASN A 83 9.23 -4.44 14.36
N VAL A 84 9.73 -5.65 14.56
CA VAL A 84 9.13 -6.66 15.44
C VAL A 84 10.21 -7.25 16.32
N ILE A 85 10.03 -7.15 17.65
CA ILE A 85 10.94 -7.75 18.63
C ILE A 85 10.17 -8.85 19.37
N LYS A 86 10.69 -10.08 19.32
CA LYS A 86 10.09 -11.26 19.97
C LYS A 86 8.59 -11.43 19.61
N GLY A 87 8.27 -11.24 18.33
CA GLY A 87 6.90 -11.38 17.80
C GLY A 87 5.95 -10.22 18.13
N LYS A 88 6.42 -9.16 18.82
CA LYS A 88 5.62 -7.99 19.15
C LYS A 88 6.03 -6.79 18.29
N PRO A 89 5.08 -6.01 17.75
CA PRO A 89 5.39 -4.75 17.07
C PRO A 89 6.20 -3.84 18.01
N ALA A 90 7.37 -3.43 17.54
CA ALA A 90 8.30 -2.58 18.27
C ALA A 90 8.89 -1.51 17.33
N PRO A 91 8.03 -0.70 16.66
CA PRO A 91 8.48 0.30 15.71
C PRO A 91 9.45 1.30 16.36
N LEU A 92 10.46 1.67 15.60
CA LEU A 92 11.70 2.25 16.10
C LEU A 92 12.16 3.40 15.20
N VAL A 93 12.56 4.51 15.82
CA VAL A 93 13.46 5.49 15.22
C VAL A 93 14.71 5.53 16.09
N ASP A 94 15.85 5.19 15.52
CA ASP A 94 17.11 5.03 16.22
C ASP A 94 18.13 6.03 15.69
N GLN A 95 18.79 6.73 16.60
CA GLN A 95 19.95 7.56 16.33
C GLN A 95 20.90 7.38 17.52
N TYR A 96 22.19 7.68 17.32
CA TYR A 96 23.15 7.71 18.41
C TYR A 96 22.61 8.46 19.63
N GLU A 97 22.66 7.78 20.78
CA GLU A 97 22.15 8.25 22.08
C GLU A 97 20.66 8.67 22.07
N ASN A 98 19.89 8.27 21.06
CA ASN A 98 18.46 8.58 20.95
C ASN A 98 17.70 7.38 20.36
N HIS A 99 17.34 6.46 21.25
CA HIS A 99 16.57 5.26 20.92
C HIS A 99 15.08 5.55 21.12
N CYS A 100 14.33 5.78 20.06
CA CYS A 100 12.92 6.16 20.14
C CYS A 100 12.00 5.00 19.80
N ARG A 101 11.22 4.56 20.78
CA ARG A 101 10.06 3.69 20.54
C ARG A 101 8.91 4.52 19.97
N VAL A 102 8.32 4.07 18.88
CA VAL A 102 7.13 4.70 18.30
C VAL A 102 5.88 4.19 18.99
N ASP A 103 5.21 5.06 19.74
CA ASP A 103 3.98 4.71 20.47
C ASP A 103 2.75 4.83 19.56
N ARG A 104 2.74 5.80 18.63
CA ARG A 104 1.64 6.03 17.69
C ARG A 104 2.13 6.64 16.38
N LYS A 105 1.53 6.21 15.26
CA LYS A 105 1.70 6.82 13.92
C LYS A 105 0.41 7.52 13.53
N THR A 106 0.49 8.78 13.12
CA THR A 106 -0.67 9.56 12.67
C THR A 106 -0.38 10.11 11.27
N PRO A 107 -1.20 9.78 10.25
CA PRO A 107 -1.06 10.38 8.93
C PRO A 107 -1.16 11.90 8.97
N ALA A 108 -0.33 12.58 8.19
CA ALA A 108 -0.34 14.05 8.07
C ALA A 108 0.04 14.47 6.64
N GLY A 109 -0.97 14.70 5.80
CA GLY A 109 -0.75 14.98 4.38
C GLY A 109 -0.11 13.79 3.68
N ASP A 110 1.05 14.00 3.07
CA ASP A 110 1.91 12.98 2.45
C ASP A 110 2.92 12.36 3.43
N GLY A 111 2.86 12.76 4.70
CA GLY A 111 3.79 12.37 5.77
C GLY A 111 3.17 11.60 6.93
N LEU A 112 3.98 11.43 7.98
CA LEU A 112 3.61 10.81 9.25
C LEU A 112 4.06 11.68 10.42
N VAL A 113 3.20 11.81 11.42
CA VAL A 113 3.56 12.31 12.74
C VAL A 113 3.67 11.12 13.69
N LEU A 114 4.87 10.92 14.24
CA LEU A 114 5.17 9.87 15.20
C LEU A 114 5.11 10.46 16.60
N SER A 115 4.26 9.90 17.46
CA SER A 115 4.39 10.09 18.90
C SER A 115 5.35 9.03 19.42
N THR A 116 6.45 9.45 20.03
CA THR A 116 7.52 8.56 20.47
C THR A 116 7.85 8.73 21.94
N THR A 117 8.48 7.69 22.50
CA THR A 117 9.22 7.77 23.76
C THR A 117 10.69 7.49 23.44
N CYS A 118 11.56 8.47 23.67
CA CYS A 118 12.99 8.39 23.38
C CYS A 118 13.80 8.20 24.65
N PHE A 119 14.84 7.39 24.55
CA PHE A 119 15.74 7.02 25.63
C PHE A 119 17.18 7.29 25.20
N GLU A 120 17.99 7.80 26.12
CA GLU A 120 19.41 8.05 25.86
C GLU A 120 20.19 6.73 25.76
N PHE A 121 19.83 5.76 26.59
CA PHE A 121 20.49 4.47 26.68
C PHE A 121 19.55 3.32 26.31
N TRP A 122 20.10 2.29 25.65
CA TRP A 122 19.37 1.05 25.36
C TRP A 122 18.87 0.34 26.62
N ASP A 123 19.59 0.45 27.73
CA ASP A 123 19.15 -0.11 29.02
C ASP A 123 17.83 0.49 29.50
N ASP A 124 17.70 1.82 29.37
CA ASP A 124 16.49 2.55 29.71
C ASP A 124 15.36 2.24 28.71
N TYR A 125 15.69 2.14 27.41
CA TYR A 125 14.75 1.67 26.38
C TYR A 125 14.17 0.29 26.71
N ASN A 126 15.04 -0.66 27.07
CA ASN A 126 14.66 -2.04 27.37
C ASN A 126 13.82 -2.15 28.65
N LYS A 127 14.12 -1.33 29.66
CA LYS A 127 13.36 -1.25 30.92
C LYS A 127 12.08 -0.41 30.78
N GLY A 128 12.01 0.45 29.76
CA GLY A 128 10.95 1.44 29.61
C GLY A 128 10.98 2.54 30.69
N ALA A 129 12.15 2.87 31.23
CA ALA A 129 12.35 3.86 32.30
C ALA A 129 13.08 5.10 31.79
N ASN A 130 12.93 6.25 32.46
CA ASN A 130 13.65 7.51 32.13
C ASN A 130 13.46 8.04 30.70
N GLY A 131 12.40 7.61 30.00
CA GLY A 131 12.11 8.02 28.63
C GLY A 131 11.46 9.40 28.55
N ARG A 132 11.79 10.17 27.52
CA ARG A 132 11.17 11.46 27.19
C ARG A 132 10.17 11.29 26.05
N LYS A 133 8.97 11.84 26.21
CA LYS A 133 7.98 11.92 25.12
C LYS A 133 8.41 12.97 24.10
N VAL A 134 8.46 12.58 22.83
CA VAL A 134 8.84 13.45 21.71
C VAL A 134 7.86 13.23 20.56
N THR A 135 7.70 14.23 19.70
CA THR A 135 6.98 14.11 18.44
C THR A 135 7.99 14.24 17.30
N ILE A 136 7.99 13.29 16.37
CA ILE A 136 8.85 13.31 15.18
C ILE A 136 7.96 13.42 13.94
N LYS A 137 8.21 14.40 13.08
CA LYS A 137 7.50 14.58 11.82
C LYS A 137 8.33 14.02 10.67
N LEU A 138 7.76 13.08 9.93
CA LEU A 138 8.32 12.52 8.71
C LEU A 138 7.52 13.07 7.53
N SER A 139 8.21 13.63 6.54
CA SER A 139 7.57 13.98 5.27
C SER A 139 8.50 13.77 4.08
N PRO A 140 7.95 13.45 2.90
CA PRO A 140 8.74 13.38 1.68
C PRO A 140 9.49 14.69 1.41
N GLY A 141 10.72 14.57 0.93
CA GLY A 141 11.51 15.64 0.38
C GLY A 141 11.71 15.47 -1.13
N PRO A 142 12.30 16.46 -1.81
CA PRO A 142 12.64 16.34 -3.24
C PRO A 142 13.67 15.24 -3.47
N ASN A 143 13.70 14.66 -4.67
CA ASN A 143 14.70 13.65 -5.09
C ASN A 143 14.81 12.46 -4.11
N ASP A 144 13.67 11.92 -3.68
CA ASP A 144 13.57 10.79 -2.74
C ASP A 144 14.25 11.01 -1.38
N THR A 145 14.46 12.28 -0.98
CA THR A 145 14.91 12.61 0.37
C THR A 145 13.78 12.49 1.38
N LEU A 146 14.16 12.36 2.65
CA LEU A 146 13.23 12.39 3.78
C LEU A 146 13.44 13.68 4.55
N LYS A 147 12.36 14.34 4.96
CA LYS A 147 12.42 15.39 5.98
C LYS A 147 12.06 14.80 7.33
N ILE A 148 12.97 14.94 8.30
CA ILE A 148 12.75 14.62 9.71
C ILE A 148 12.69 15.94 10.46
N ASP A 149 11.53 16.27 11.03
CA ASP A 149 11.27 17.56 11.66
C ASP A 149 11.64 18.76 10.78
N GLY A 150 11.39 18.62 9.47
CA GLY A 150 11.69 19.63 8.46
C GLY A 150 13.13 19.66 7.97
N LYS A 151 14.07 18.95 8.62
CA LYS A 151 15.46 18.85 8.18
C LYS A 151 15.60 17.77 7.10
N PRO A 152 16.32 18.03 5.99
CA PRO A 152 16.47 17.05 4.92
C PRO A 152 17.52 15.97 5.26
N TYR A 153 17.19 14.74 4.90
CA TYR A 153 18.03 13.55 5.02
C TYR A 153 18.09 12.80 3.69
N LEU A 154 19.28 12.33 3.37
CA LEU A 154 19.56 11.46 2.24
C LEU A 154 19.36 10.00 2.66
N LEU A 155 18.78 9.22 1.77
CA LEU A 155 18.73 7.77 1.93
C LEU A 155 20.14 7.19 1.75
N CYS A 156 20.65 6.51 2.78
CA CYS A 156 21.88 5.75 2.69
C CYS A 156 21.64 4.32 2.22
N LYS A 157 20.64 3.64 2.82
CA LYS A 157 20.25 2.26 2.51
C LYS A 157 18.76 2.06 2.81
N ARG A 158 18.04 1.29 1.98
CA ARG A 158 16.68 0.87 2.33
C ARG A 158 16.76 -0.20 3.42
N LYS A 159 15.66 -0.38 4.18
CA LYS A 159 15.56 -1.43 5.20
C LYS A 159 15.92 -2.83 4.65
N GLY A 160 15.53 -3.15 3.42
CA GLY A 160 15.84 -4.43 2.76
C GLY A 160 17.33 -4.67 2.49
N ASP A 161 18.13 -3.61 2.41
CA ASP A 161 19.58 -3.67 2.13
C ASP A 161 20.43 -3.68 3.41
N LEU A 162 19.79 -3.61 4.59
CA LEU A 162 20.45 -3.67 5.88
C LEU A 162 20.67 -5.13 6.32
N PRO A 163 21.76 -5.41 7.06
CA PRO A 163 21.98 -6.75 7.61
C PRO A 163 20.80 -7.20 8.49
N LYS A 164 20.32 -8.43 8.26
CA LYS A 164 19.10 -8.96 8.91
C LYS A 164 19.28 -9.47 10.35
N ASN A 165 20.51 -9.53 10.84
CA ASN A 165 20.86 -10.14 12.13
C ASN A 165 21.19 -9.10 13.20
N ARG A 166 20.36 -8.06 13.35
CA ARG A 166 20.58 -7.04 14.38
C ARG A 166 19.58 -7.20 15.53
#